data_AF-A0A367ERD9-F1
#
_entry.id   AF-A0A367ERD9-F1
#
_cell.length_a   1.000
_cell.length_b   1.000
_cell.length_c   1.000
_cell.angle_alpha   90.00
_cell.angle_beta   90.00
_cell.angle_gamma   90.00
#
_symmetry.space_group_name_H-M   'P 1'
#
loop_
_entity.id
_entity.type
_entity.pdbx_description
1 polymer ?
#
loop_
_entity_poly.entity_id
_entity_poly.type
_entity_poly.pdbx_seq_one_letter_code
_entity_poly.pdbx_strand_id
1 'polypeptide(L)'
;MKDVQTINDRYGVKPAESVADTTWIAEATADGRILIGADRNILRNALERQAVCRNAARYVVFGNNNMSMRVMIQLFERHLPEIHELVTVPGPWVHRLALHGLDRLVLDCAERPRE
;
A
#
# COMPACT_ATOMS: atom_id res chain seq x y z
N MET A 1 -9.82 16.13 9.99
CA MET A 1 -8.78 15.30 9.36
C MET A 1 -9.44 14.59 8.19
N LYS A 2 -8.85 14.56 6.98
CA LYS A 2 -9.47 13.83 5.86
C LYS A 2 -9.28 12.31 6.07
N ASP A 3 -10.37 11.55 5.92
CA ASP A 3 -10.36 10.08 5.99
C ASP A 3 -9.55 9.45 4.85
N VAL A 4 -9.47 10.13 3.70
CA VAL A 4 -8.69 9.73 2.53
C VAL A 4 -7.75 10.87 2.14
N GLN A 5 -6.48 10.52 1.88
CA GLN A 5 -5.45 11.46 1.45
C GLN A 5 -4.69 10.86 0.26
N THR A 6 -4.60 11.60 -0.84
CA THR A 6 -3.74 11.21 -1.97
C THR A 6 -2.30 11.68 -1.75
N ILE A 7 -1.34 11.09 -2.46
CA ILE A 7 0.06 11.56 -2.45
C ILE A 7 0.12 13.04 -2.87
N ASN A 8 -0.70 13.44 -3.85
CA ASN A 8 -0.83 14.84 -4.28
C ASN A 8 -1.40 15.76 -3.19
N ASP A 9 -2.34 15.29 -2.36
CA ASP A 9 -2.81 16.07 -1.19
C ASP A 9 -1.69 16.28 -0.16
N ARG A 10 -0.77 15.31 -0.03
CA ARG A 10 0.32 15.35 0.97
C ARG A 10 1.49 16.22 0.53
N TYR A 11 1.93 16.09 -0.71
CA TYR A 11 3.16 16.72 -1.20
C TYR A 11 2.92 17.80 -2.27
N GLY A 12 1.71 17.90 -2.82
CA GLY A 12 1.44 18.70 -4.02
C GLY A 12 1.82 17.95 -5.31
N VAL A 13 1.32 18.41 -6.46
CA VAL A 13 1.45 17.70 -7.75
C VAL A 13 2.91 17.57 -8.22
N LYS A 14 3.69 18.66 -8.20
CA LYS A 14 5.10 18.61 -8.65
C LYS A 14 6.01 17.82 -7.71
N PRO A 15 5.90 17.96 -6.38
CA PRO A 15 6.74 17.19 -5.48
C PRO A 15 6.36 15.70 -5.46
N ALA A 16 5.08 15.34 -5.60
CA ALA A 16 4.62 13.95 -5.58
C ALA A 16 5.33 13.03 -6.58
N GLU A 17 5.63 13.51 -7.79
CA GLU A 17 6.36 12.73 -8.80
C GLU A 17 7.83 12.47 -8.43
N SER A 18 8.38 13.28 -7.53
CA SER A 18 9.79 13.21 -7.09
C SER A 18 9.98 12.52 -5.74
N VAL A 19 8.88 12.23 -5.02
CA VAL A 19 8.94 11.57 -3.71
C VAL A 19 9.16 10.07 -3.91
N ALA A 20 10.27 9.57 -3.37
CA ALA A 20 10.60 8.16 -3.42
C ALA A 20 9.56 7.30 -2.68
N ASP A 21 9.30 6.10 -3.20
CA ASP A 21 8.29 5.22 -2.63
C ASP A 21 8.53 4.88 -1.16
N THR A 22 9.80 4.69 -0.81
CA THR A 22 10.24 4.43 0.56
C THR A 22 9.88 5.54 1.53
N THR A 23 9.88 6.80 1.07
CA THR A 23 9.62 7.97 1.91
C THR A 23 8.15 8.11 2.23
N TRP A 24 7.27 8.07 1.22
CA TRP A 24 5.84 8.22 1.48
C TRP A 24 5.26 7.01 2.21
N ILE A 25 5.78 5.79 1.99
CA ILE A 25 5.40 4.60 2.77
C ILE A 25 5.71 4.84 4.26
N ALA A 26 6.92 5.29 4.58
CA ALA A 26 7.33 5.52 5.97
C ALA A 26 6.45 6.58 6.64
N GLU A 27 6.29 7.73 5.97
CA GLU A 27 5.52 8.85 6.51
C GLU A 27 4.02 8.52 6.69
N ALA A 28 3.39 7.90 5.69
CA ALA A 28 1.98 7.54 5.79
C ALA A 28 1.75 6.42 6.82
N THR A 29 2.73 5.53 7.00
CA THR A 29 2.66 4.49 8.04
C THR A 29 2.81 5.08 9.44
N ALA A 30 3.70 6.08 9.62
CA ALA A 30 3.84 6.80 10.89
C ALA A 30 2.55 7.53 11.30
N ASP A 31 1.75 7.97 10.32
CA ASP A 31 0.41 8.54 10.55
C ASP A 31 -0.67 7.47 10.83
N GLY A 32 -0.31 6.19 10.90
CA GLY A 32 -1.24 5.10 11.15
C GLY A 32 -2.20 4.84 9.99
N ARG A 33 -1.85 5.21 8.76
CA ARG A 33 -2.70 5.01 7.57
C ARG A 33 -2.55 3.60 7.00
N ILE A 34 -3.53 3.20 6.18
CA ILE A 34 -3.43 2.04 5.29
C ILE A 34 -3.16 2.59 3.89
N LEU A 35 -2.15 2.04 3.24
CA LEU A 35 -1.71 2.46 1.92
C LEU A 35 -2.55 1.75 0.86
N ILE A 36 -2.92 2.45 -0.21
CA ILE A 36 -3.63 1.89 -1.37
C ILE A 36 -2.88 2.27 -2.64
N GLY A 37 -2.54 1.27 -3.47
CA GLY A 37 -1.61 1.44 -4.58
C GLY A 37 -2.12 0.78 -5.85
N ALA A 38 -2.02 1.47 -6.98
CA ALA A 38 -2.38 0.92 -8.29
C ALA A 38 -1.29 0.00 -8.86
N ASP A 39 -0.05 0.08 -8.37
CA ASP A 39 1.07 -0.69 -8.89
C ASP A 39 1.41 -1.91 -8.03
N ARG A 40 1.37 -3.08 -8.67
CA ARG A 40 1.83 -4.35 -8.09
C ARG A 40 3.36 -4.47 -8.03
N ASN A 41 4.08 -3.63 -8.77
CA ASN A 41 5.54 -3.64 -8.80
C ASN A 41 6.15 -3.20 -7.47
N ILE A 42 5.34 -2.69 -6.54
CA ILE A 42 5.82 -2.26 -5.24
C ILE A 42 6.55 -3.37 -4.47
N LEU A 43 6.16 -4.62 -4.72
CA LEU A 43 6.82 -5.79 -4.13
C LEU A 43 7.91 -6.39 -5.00
N ARG A 44 8.20 -5.85 -6.19
CA ARG A 44 9.35 -6.27 -6.99
C ARG A 44 10.62 -5.56 -6.54
N ASN A 45 10.51 -4.30 -6.14
CA ASN A 45 11.63 -3.53 -5.65
C ASN A 45 12.00 -3.94 -4.21
N ALA A 46 13.26 -4.33 -4.02
CA ALA A 46 13.76 -4.71 -2.70
C ALA A 46 13.71 -3.56 -1.68
N LEU A 47 13.90 -2.31 -2.13
CA LEU A 47 13.88 -1.13 -1.26
C LEU A 47 12.47 -0.86 -0.71
N GLU A 48 11.44 -0.99 -1.55
CA GLU A 48 10.05 -0.78 -1.15
C GLU A 48 9.56 -1.91 -0.25
N ARG A 49 9.92 -3.17 -0.54
CA ARG A 49 9.69 -4.29 0.39
C ARG A 49 10.33 -4.03 1.75
N GLN A 50 11.57 -3.56 1.77
CA GLN A 50 12.24 -3.19 3.02
C GLN A 50 11.52 -2.02 3.71
N ALA A 51 11.05 -1.01 2.99
CA ALA A 51 10.30 0.09 3.58
C ALA A 51 8.99 -0.40 4.24
N VAL A 52 8.28 -1.33 3.61
CA VAL A 52 7.10 -1.97 4.21
C VAL A 52 7.47 -2.71 5.49
N CYS A 53 8.51 -3.55 5.45
CA CYS A 53 8.95 -4.32 6.61
C CYS A 53 9.45 -3.44 7.77
N ARG A 54 10.33 -2.45 7.48
CA ARG A 54 10.95 -1.59 8.48
C ARG A 54 9.95 -0.70 9.19
N ASN A 55 8.93 -0.22 8.48
CA ASN A 55 7.92 0.67 9.05
C ASN A 55 6.67 -0.07 9.55
N ALA A 56 6.62 -1.41 9.45
CA ALA A 56 5.41 -2.21 9.70
C ALA A 56 4.19 -1.73 8.88
N ALA A 57 4.42 -1.36 7.62
CA ALA A 57 3.39 -0.78 6.77
C ALA A 57 2.26 -1.77 6.43
N ARG A 58 1.06 -1.22 6.27
CA ARG A 58 -0.16 -1.94 5.92
C ARG A 58 -0.61 -1.49 4.53
N TYR A 59 -0.58 -2.39 3.56
CA TYR A 59 -0.71 -2.01 2.15
C TYR A 59 -1.71 -2.91 1.40
N VAL A 60 -2.68 -2.31 0.71
CA VAL A 60 -3.51 -2.94 -0.32
C VAL A 60 -3.08 -2.47 -1.71
N VAL A 61 -2.85 -3.41 -2.65
CA VAL A 61 -2.45 -3.10 -4.03
C VAL A 61 -3.39 -3.74 -5.05
N PHE A 62 -3.69 -3.07 -6.15
CA PHE A 62 -4.45 -3.68 -7.24
C PHE A 62 -3.60 -4.72 -7.98
N GLY A 63 -4.17 -5.91 -8.24
CA GLY A 63 -3.43 -7.00 -8.91
C GLY A 63 -3.11 -6.76 -10.39
N ASN A 64 -3.79 -5.80 -11.02
CA ASN A 64 -3.62 -5.44 -12.43
C ASN A 64 -3.67 -3.91 -12.60
N ASN A 65 -2.56 -3.32 -13.06
CA ASN A 65 -2.44 -1.88 -13.30
C ASN A 65 -3.07 -1.44 -14.65
N ASN A 66 -3.45 -2.39 -15.51
CA ASN A 66 -4.09 -2.13 -16.79
C ASN A 66 -5.63 -2.11 -16.72
N MET A 67 -6.18 -2.03 -15.50
CA MET A 67 -7.62 -1.93 -15.30
C MET A 67 -8.08 -0.48 -15.46
N SER A 68 -9.28 -0.28 -16.03
CA SER A 68 -9.87 1.05 -16.06
C SER A 68 -10.20 1.51 -14.64
N MET A 69 -10.18 2.83 -14.41
CA MET A 69 -10.52 3.42 -13.10
C MET A 69 -11.89 2.96 -12.60
N ARG A 70 -12.87 2.79 -13.50
CA ARG A 70 -14.20 2.26 -13.15
C ARG A 70 -14.12 0.85 -12.56
N VAL A 71 -13.31 -0.03 -13.16
CA VAL A 71 -13.13 -1.40 -12.67
C VAL A 71 -12.38 -1.40 -11.34
N MET A 72 -11.37 -0.53 -11.16
CA MET A 72 -10.67 -0.38 -9.88
C MET A 72 -11.63 0.04 -8.76
N ILE A 73 -12.51 1.02 -9.01
CA ILE A 73 -13.52 1.46 -8.04
C ILE A 73 -14.46 0.30 -7.70
N GLN A 74 -15.00 -0.40 -8.69
CA GLN A 74 -15.90 -1.53 -8.46
C GLN A 74 -15.25 -2.66 -7.66
N LEU A 75 -13.98 -2.97 -7.93
CA LEU A 75 -13.22 -3.96 -7.16
C LEU A 75 -13.00 -3.49 -5.72
N PHE A 76 -12.64 -2.23 -5.54
CA PHE A 76 -12.41 -1.67 -4.22
C PHE A 76 -13.69 -1.67 -3.38
N GLU A 77 -14.81 -1.22 -3.95
CA GLU A 77 -16.12 -1.23 -3.29
C GLU A 77 -16.57 -2.65 -2.93
N ARG A 78 -16.40 -3.60 -3.85
CA ARG A 78 -16.75 -5.01 -3.62
C ARG A 78 -16.02 -5.59 -2.41
N HIS A 79 -14.73 -5.28 -2.27
CA HIS A 79 -13.86 -5.86 -1.25
C HIS A 79 -13.65 -4.95 -0.04
N LEU A 80 -14.34 -3.80 0.02
CA LEU A 80 -14.27 -2.86 1.14
C LEU A 80 -14.55 -3.52 2.51
N PRO A 81 -15.53 -4.44 2.65
CA PRO A 81 -15.73 -5.14 3.91
C PRO A 81 -14.51 -5.96 4.35
N GLU A 82 -13.85 -6.67 3.43
CA GLU A 82 -12.65 -7.45 3.74
C GLU A 82 -11.46 -6.55 4.08
N ILE A 83 -11.30 -5.41 3.39
CA ILE A 83 -10.29 -4.40 3.73
C ILE A 83 -10.54 -3.81 5.12
N HIS A 84 -11.80 -3.62 5.49
CA HIS A 84 -12.17 -3.09 6.80
C HIS A 84 -11.75 -4.03 7.94
N GLU A 85 -11.92 -5.34 7.78
CA GLU A 85 -11.45 -6.33 8.77
C GLU A 85 -9.92 -6.25 8.97
N LEU A 86 -9.16 -5.95 7.91
CA LEU A 86 -7.71 -5.78 7.98
C LEU A 86 -7.26 -4.54 8.78
N VAL A 87 -8.14 -3.57 9.03
CA VAL A 87 -7.78 -2.34 9.76
C VAL A 87 -7.25 -2.65 11.16
N THR A 88 -7.79 -3.69 11.79
CA THR A 88 -7.42 -4.13 13.14
C THR A 88 -6.14 -4.97 13.17
N VAL A 89 -5.68 -5.45 12.01
CA VAL A 89 -4.52 -6.34 11.91
C VAL A 89 -3.24 -5.50 11.90
N PRO A 90 -2.31 -5.69 12.86
CA PRO A 90 -1.03 -5.00 12.85
C PRO A 90 -0.18 -5.43 11.64
N GLY A 91 0.56 -4.47 11.07
CA GLY A 91 1.50 -4.74 9.99
C GLY A 91 2.79 -5.43 10.47
N PRO A 92 3.71 -5.77 9.55
CA PRO A 92 3.63 -5.51 8.12
C PRO A 92 2.74 -6.54 7.39
N TRP A 93 1.93 -6.06 6.46
CA TRP A 93 1.22 -6.91 5.51
C TRP A 93 0.98 -6.19 4.20
N VAL A 94 0.96 -6.98 3.12
CA VAL A 94 0.56 -6.51 1.80
C VAL A 94 -0.48 -7.46 1.26
N HIS A 95 -1.63 -6.93 0.85
CA HIS A 95 -2.69 -7.68 0.20
C HIS A 95 -2.88 -7.19 -1.22
N ARG A 96 -2.99 -8.13 -2.15
CA ARG A 96 -3.36 -7.87 -3.54
C ARG A 96 -4.87 -7.99 -3.69
N LEU A 97 -5.49 -6.91 -4.15
CA LEU A 97 -6.88 -6.91 -4.59
C LEU A 97 -6.98 -7.61 -5.95
N ALA A 98 -7.56 -8.80 -5.97
CA ALA A 98 -7.87 -9.58 -7.16
C ALA A 98 -9.38 -9.59 -7.42
N LEU A 99 -9.81 -10.14 -8.57
CA LEU A 99 -11.22 -10.18 -8.95
C LEU A 99 -12.11 -10.96 -7.98
N HIS A 100 -11.51 -11.95 -7.29
CA HIS A 100 -12.20 -12.93 -6.46
C HIS A 100 -11.81 -12.85 -4.97
N GLY A 101 -11.05 -11.85 -4.54
CA GLY A 101 -10.65 -11.71 -3.14
C GLY A 101 -9.35 -10.93 -2.92
N LEU A 102 -8.92 -10.89 -1.66
CA LEU A 102 -7.61 -10.37 -1.27
C LEU A 102 -6.59 -11.51 -1.11
N ASP A 103 -5.55 -11.49 -1.93
CA ASP A 103 -4.42 -12.41 -1.77
C ASP A 103 -3.35 -11.77 -0.89
N ARG A 104 -2.99 -12.40 0.22
CA ARG A 104 -1.83 -11.96 1.00
C ARG A 104 -0.55 -12.24 0.21
N LEU A 105 0.27 -11.21 0.03
CA LEU A 105 1.57 -11.33 -0.61
C LEU A 105 2.64 -11.67 0.44
N VAL A 106 3.58 -12.53 0.05
CA VAL A 106 4.71 -12.93 0.91
C VAL A 106 5.68 -11.75 1.03
N LEU A 107 6.06 -11.44 2.26
CA LEU A 107 7.07 -10.44 2.58
C LEU A 107 8.29 -11.13 3.20
N ASP A 108 9.41 -11.08 2.50
CA ASP A 108 10.70 -11.50 3.03
C ASP A 108 11.29 -10.40 3.91
N CYS A 109 10.73 -10.21 5.10
CA CYS A 109 11.25 -9.23 6.08
C CYS A 109 12.54 -9.70 6.78
N ALA A 110 13.15 -10.79 6.32
CA ALA A 110 14.41 -11.31 6.83
C ALA A 110 15.58 -10.47 6.31
N GLU A 111 15.90 -9.40 7.04
CA GLU A 111 17.23 -9.02 7.51
C GLU A 111 17.07 -7.72 8.31
N ARG A 112 17.11 -7.84 9.65
CA ARG A 112 17.48 -6.69 10.47
C ARG A 112 18.93 -6.37 10.14
N PRO A 113 19.29 -5.14 9.73
CA PRO A 113 20.66 -4.70 9.89
C PRO A 113 20.98 -4.86 11.37
N ARG A 114 22.00 -5.66 11.71
CA ARG A 114 22.55 -5.65 13.06
C ARG A 114 23.08 -4.24 13.28
N GLU A 115 22.61 -3.60 14.35
CA GLU A 115 23.24 -2.40 14.91
C GLU A 115 24.73 -2.63 15.20
#